data_AF-A0A967N288-F1
#
_entry.id   AF-A0A967N288-F1
#
_cell.length_a   1.000
_cell.length_b   1.000
_cell.length_c   1.000
_cell.angle_alpha   90.00
_cell.angle_beta   90.00
_cell.angle_gamma   90.00
#
_symmetry.space_group_name_H-M   'P 1'
#
loop_
_entity.id
_entity.type
_entity.pdbx_description
1 polymer ?
#
loop_
_entity_poly.entity_id
_entity_poly.type
_entity_poly.pdbx_seq_one_letter_code
_entity_poly.pdbx_strand_id
1 'polypeptide(L)'
;MRITFIVIFALIFFSQSLICQLLITEFLADPEDPLGSEWIEVYNFSDQALNLDGWSLCDLVGCANLDSSLIEPGNYFVLCQDSADFRSYYEDFDRILIQVSSWRALNNSGDLILLLTPDSIVADSVPYSSTNGGNISWERISFDDPGWESSNWHPSLDITGSTPGRVNSVYGGFPSGFKLSLVSKLISPGCGYEHEYLKIKIEIPRECYLTLDVYSLEGHKLLTIFDEQMLASGEYTYDGRTSDGKYLEVGMY
;
A
#
# COMPACT_ATOMS: atom_id res chain seq x y z
N MET A 1 -61.45 -31.79 5.47
CA MET A 1 -60.09 -31.72 4.91
C MET A 1 -59.40 -30.51 5.54
N ARG A 2 -58.43 -30.70 6.44
CA ARG A 2 -57.66 -29.61 7.08
C ARG A 2 -56.41 -29.35 6.24
N ILE A 3 -56.23 -28.11 5.80
CA ILE A 3 -55.02 -27.67 5.11
C ILE A 3 -54.20 -26.88 6.12
N THR A 4 -53.02 -27.40 6.45
CA THR A 4 -52.05 -26.75 7.34
C THR A 4 -51.02 -26.05 6.47
N PHE A 5 -50.83 -24.74 6.67
CA PHE A 5 -49.72 -24.00 6.05
C PHE A 5 -48.55 -23.95 7.02
N ILE A 6 -47.37 -24.40 6.56
CA ILE A 6 -46.10 -24.20 7.25
C ILE A 6 -45.46 -22.99 6.59
N VAL A 7 -45.30 -21.90 7.35
CA VAL A 7 -44.54 -20.73 6.92
C VAL A 7 -43.12 -20.90 7.43
N ILE A 8 -42.17 -21.11 6.51
CA ILE A 8 -40.74 -21.17 6.83
C ILE A 8 -40.23 -19.73 6.80
N PHE A 9 -39.89 -19.17 7.96
CA PHE A 9 -39.06 -17.97 8.03
C PHE A 9 -37.60 -18.39 7.80
N ALA A 10 -37.06 -18.08 6.62
CA ALA A 10 -35.61 -18.13 6.43
C ALA A 10 -35.01 -16.91 7.16
N LEU A 11 -34.38 -17.15 8.31
CA LEU A 11 -33.47 -16.19 8.93
C LEU A 11 -32.22 -16.11 8.06
N ILE A 12 -32.18 -15.11 7.18
CA ILE A 12 -30.96 -14.74 6.47
C ILE A 12 -30.10 -13.98 7.48
N PHE A 13 -29.15 -14.66 8.10
CA PHE A 13 -28.05 -13.99 8.76
C PHE A 13 -27.19 -13.38 7.64
N PHE A 14 -27.31 -12.07 7.42
CA PHE A 14 -26.18 -11.34 6.88
C PHE A 14 -25.10 -11.45 7.94
N SER A 15 -24.09 -12.29 7.72
CA SER A 15 -22.81 -12.05 8.35
C SER A 15 -22.36 -10.71 7.78
N GLN A 16 -22.69 -9.62 8.48
CA GLN A 16 -21.86 -8.43 8.35
C GLN A 16 -20.49 -8.94 8.80
N SER A 17 -19.60 -9.17 7.83
CA SER A 17 -18.19 -9.08 8.12
C SER A 17 -18.07 -7.75 8.86
N LEU A 18 -17.60 -7.78 10.11
CA LEU A 18 -17.12 -6.58 10.76
C LEU A 18 -15.91 -6.17 9.95
N ILE A 19 -16.16 -5.52 8.81
CA ILE A 19 -15.11 -4.91 8.02
C ILE A 19 -14.46 -3.93 8.98
N CYS A 20 -13.19 -4.16 9.28
CA CYS A 20 -12.47 -3.24 10.12
C CYS A 20 -12.53 -1.85 9.48
N GLN A 21 -12.94 -0.85 10.25
CA GLN A 21 -13.10 0.52 9.76
C GLN A 21 -11.74 1.16 9.43
N LEU A 22 -10.70 0.82 10.18
CA LEU A 22 -9.35 1.33 10.04
C LEU A 22 -8.35 0.20 9.81
N LEU A 23 -7.66 0.23 8.67
CA LEU A 23 -6.69 -0.79 8.29
C LEU A 23 -5.27 -0.24 8.42
N ILE A 24 -4.36 -0.97 9.06
CA ILE A 24 -2.94 -0.63 9.05
C ILE A 24 -2.38 -0.98 7.67
N THR A 25 -1.95 -0.01 6.88
CA THR A 25 -1.56 -0.24 5.47
C THR A 25 -0.06 -0.35 5.29
N GLU A 26 0.72 0.33 6.11
CA GLU A 26 2.17 0.39 5.96
C GLU A 26 2.80 0.66 7.33
N PHE A 27 4.01 0.16 7.58
CA PHE A 27 4.77 0.54 8.78
C PHE A 27 6.28 0.55 8.50
N LEU A 28 6.98 1.49 9.14
CA LEU A 28 8.44 1.53 9.20
C LEU A 28 8.89 1.41 10.65
N ALA A 29 9.48 0.26 10.98
CA ALA A 29 9.97 -0.04 12.32
C ALA A 29 11.51 0.09 12.46
N ASP A 30 12.25 0.18 11.35
CA ASP A 30 13.72 0.17 11.36
C ASP A 30 14.27 1.34 10.51
N PRO A 31 14.07 2.59 10.97
CA PRO A 31 14.54 3.76 10.26
C PRO A 31 16.07 3.90 10.36
N GLU A 32 16.68 4.47 9.34
CA GLU A 32 18.11 4.81 9.25
C GLU A 32 18.30 6.27 8.84
N ASP A 33 19.41 6.87 9.26
CA ASP A 33 19.75 8.27 8.94
C ASP A 33 19.58 8.56 7.42
N PRO A 34 18.91 9.66 7.05
CA PRO A 34 18.52 10.78 7.91
C PRO A 34 17.16 10.64 8.63
N LEU A 35 16.40 9.57 8.43
CA LEU A 35 15.15 9.33 9.17
C LEU A 35 15.48 8.65 10.50
N GLY A 36 15.07 9.25 11.61
CA GLY A 36 15.26 8.70 12.94
C GLY A 36 13.99 8.18 13.60
N SER A 37 12.84 8.33 12.95
CA SER A 37 11.52 8.08 13.54
C SER A 37 10.76 6.94 12.88
N GLU A 38 10.17 6.11 13.74
CA GLU A 38 9.23 5.07 13.33
C GLU A 38 7.85 5.65 13.03
N TRP A 39 7.11 4.96 12.17
CA TRP A 39 5.76 5.36 11.85
C TRP A 39 4.90 4.18 11.35
N ILE A 40 3.59 4.37 11.47
CA ILE A 40 2.56 3.43 11.02
C ILE A 40 1.52 4.22 10.23
N GLU A 41 1.22 3.77 9.02
CA GLU A 41 0.14 4.29 8.22
C GLU A 41 -1.14 3.48 8.43
N VAL A 42 -2.26 4.20 8.49
CA VAL A 42 -3.59 3.64 8.62
C VAL A 42 -4.51 4.27 7.57
N TYR A 43 -5.40 3.44 7.03
CA TYR A 43 -6.40 3.82 6.04
C TYR A 43 -7.81 3.67 6.61
N ASN A 44 -8.65 4.70 6.43
CA ASN A 44 -10.08 4.59 6.72
C ASN A 44 -10.80 3.86 5.57
N PHE A 45 -11.00 2.56 5.74
CA PHE A 45 -11.67 1.68 4.79
C PHE A 45 -13.21 1.73 4.90
N SER A 46 -13.75 2.42 5.91
CA SER A 46 -15.20 2.57 6.07
C SER A 46 -15.79 3.59 5.08
N ASP A 47 -17.13 3.60 4.98
CA ASP A 47 -17.89 4.58 4.21
C ASP A 47 -18.25 5.84 5.02
N GLN A 48 -17.69 5.99 6.22
CA GLN A 48 -18.00 7.09 7.14
C GLN A 48 -16.76 7.77 7.72
N ALA A 49 -16.89 9.06 8.03
CA ALA A 49 -15.86 9.77 8.75
C ALA A 49 -15.74 9.23 10.17
N LEU A 50 -14.52 8.99 10.62
CA LEU A 50 -14.23 8.31 11.89
C LEU A 50 -13.37 9.20 12.77
N ASN A 51 -13.79 9.39 14.02
CA ASN A 51 -13.03 10.13 15.02
C ASN A 51 -12.15 9.18 15.85
N LEU A 52 -10.85 9.47 15.94
CA LEU A 52 -9.87 8.69 16.69
C LEU A 52 -9.95 8.86 18.22
N ASP A 53 -10.90 9.63 18.75
CA ASP A 53 -11.11 9.76 20.19
C ASP A 53 -11.34 8.38 20.84
N GLY A 54 -10.53 8.07 21.86
CA GLY A 54 -10.54 6.78 22.56
C GLY A 54 -9.85 5.62 21.83
N TRP A 55 -9.40 5.80 20.58
CA TRP A 55 -8.61 4.77 19.88
C TRP A 55 -7.22 4.63 20.51
N SER A 56 -6.64 3.44 20.38
CA SER A 56 -5.32 3.14 20.92
C SER A 56 -4.46 2.36 19.95
N LEU A 57 -3.17 2.71 19.90
CA LEU A 57 -2.11 1.93 19.28
C LEU A 57 -1.41 1.12 20.37
N CYS A 58 -1.31 -0.20 20.21
CA CYS A 58 -0.72 -1.07 21.21
C CYS A 58 0.30 -2.04 20.61
N ASP A 59 1.17 -2.53 21.49
CA ASP A 59 2.04 -3.68 21.27
C ASP A 59 1.73 -4.80 22.29
N LEU A 60 2.60 -5.81 22.39
CA LEU A 60 2.48 -6.88 23.39
C LEU A 60 2.63 -6.39 24.84
N VAL A 61 3.16 -5.20 25.06
CA VAL A 61 3.58 -4.66 26.37
C VAL A 61 2.61 -3.58 26.87
N GLY A 62 1.91 -2.86 26.00
CA GLY A 62 0.82 -1.96 26.38
C GLY A 62 0.26 -1.10 25.25
N CYS A 63 -0.58 -0.14 25.62
CA CYS A 63 -1.29 0.77 24.71
C CYS A 63 -0.91 2.25 24.87
N ALA A 64 -0.99 3.01 23.78
CA ALA A 64 -0.85 4.46 23.70
C ALA A 64 -2.13 5.02 23.07
N ASN A 65 -2.78 5.98 23.74
CA ASN A 65 -3.98 6.61 23.23
C ASN A 65 -3.64 7.52 22.04
N LEU A 66 -4.54 7.56 21.07
CA LEU A 66 -4.45 8.47 19.93
C LEU A 66 -5.15 9.79 20.26
N ASP A 67 -4.62 10.89 19.71
CA ASP A 67 -5.30 12.18 19.78
C ASP A 67 -6.53 12.17 18.86
N SER A 68 -7.59 12.87 19.28
CA SER A 68 -8.81 13.01 18.49
C SER A 68 -8.49 13.67 17.15
N SER A 69 -8.83 12.98 16.07
CA SER A 69 -8.73 13.47 14.70
C SER A 69 -9.86 12.85 13.89
N LEU A 70 -10.46 13.64 13.00
CA LEU A 70 -11.51 13.17 12.10
C LEU A 70 -10.88 12.71 10.79
N ILE A 71 -11.00 11.42 10.50
CA ILE A 71 -10.48 10.81 9.28
C ILE A 71 -11.64 10.54 8.33
N GLU A 72 -11.67 11.22 7.19
CA GLU A 72 -12.69 11.02 6.17
C GLU A 72 -12.58 9.61 5.51
N PRO A 73 -13.67 9.07 4.95
CA PRO A 73 -13.65 7.83 4.18
C PRO A 73 -12.59 7.85 3.09
N GLY A 74 -11.88 6.73 2.93
CA GLY A 74 -10.93 6.53 1.85
C GLY A 74 -9.65 7.35 1.96
N ASN A 75 -9.37 7.95 3.12
CA ASN A 75 -8.14 8.68 3.39
C ASN A 75 -7.15 7.88 4.24
N TYR A 76 -5.88 8.09 3.92
CA TYR A 76 -4.73 7.65 4.70
C TYR A 76 -4.38 8.69 5.78
N PHE A 77 -3.82 8.22 6.88
CA PHE A 77 -3.16 9.04 7.88
C PHE A 77 -1.97 8.29 8.48
N VAL A 78 -1.01 9.03 9.01
CA VAL A 78 0.19 8.46 9.61
C VAL A 78 0.24 8.76 11.10
N LEU A 79 0.49 7.71 11.89
CA LEU A 79 0.89 7.77 13.27
C LEU A 79 2.43 7.73 13.31
N CYS A 80 3.08 8.69 13.97
CA CYS A 80 4.55 8.76 14.00
C CYS A 80 5.10 8.95 15.41
N GLN A 81 6.35 8.53 15.60
CA GLN A 81 7.10 8.76 16.82
C GLN A 81 7.51 10.24 16.98
N ASP A 82 8.01 10.86 15.91
CA ASP A 82 8.40 12.28 15.86
C ASP A 82 7.91 12.90 14.55
N SER A 83 6.99 13.86 14.66
CA SER A 83 6.38 14.50 13.49
C SER A 83 7.30 15.50 12.78
N ALA A 84 8.28 16.07 13.47
CA ALA A 84 9.24 17.00 12.89
C ALA A 84 10.26 16.23 12.04
N ASP A 85 10.77 15.12 12.57
CA ASP A 85 11.67 14.22 11.85
C ASP A 85 10.98 13.62 10.61
N PHE A 86 9.76 13.08 10.78
CA PHE A 86 8.96 12.55 9.67
C PHE A 86 8.76 13.58 8.55
N ARG A 87 8.38 14.82 8.88
CA ARG A 87 8.18 15.88 7.87
C ARG A 87 9.48 16.36 7.23
N SER A 88 10.61 16.24 7.91
CA SER A 88 11.91 16.59 7.33
C SER A 88 12.35 15.56 6.28
N TYR A 89 11.95 14.29 6.45
CA TYR A 89 12.26 13.24 5.50
C TYR A 89 11.24 13.17 4.35
N TYR A 90 9.95 13.27 4.67
CA TYR A 90 8.83 13.24 3.72
C TYR A 90 8.28 14.66 3.50
N GLU A 91 9.06 15.52 2.83
CA GLU A 91 8.72 16.94 2.64
C GLU A 91 7.38 17.17 1.92
N ASP A 92 7.03 16.27 0.99
CA ASP A 92 5.80 16.33 0.19
C ASP A 92 4.58 15.67 0.86
N PHE A 93 4.71 15.18 2.10
CA PHE A 93 3.59 14.53 2.79
C PHE A 93 2.48 15.52 3.16
N ASP A 94 1.30 15.27 2.61
CA ASP A 94 0.14 16.18 2.61
C ASP A 94 -1.11 15.58 3.27
N ARG A 95 -0.99 14.44 3.97
CA ARG A 95 -2.08 13.81 4.74
C ARG A 95 -2.03 14.20 6.22
N ILE A 96 -2.98 13.66 6.98
CA ILE A 96 -3.02 13.81 8.44
C ILE A 96 -1.82 13.08 9.04
N LEU A 97 -1.04 13.80 9.85
CA LEU A 97 0.09 13.29 10.62
C LEU A 97 -0.21 13.46 12.10
N ILE A 98 -0.12 12.39 12.88
CA ILE A 98 -0.42 12.37 14.32
C ILE A 98 0.81 11.83 15.04
N GLN A 99 1.45 12.69 15.85
CA GLN A 99 2.53 12.25 16.71
C GLN A 99 1.95 11.55 17.95
N VAL A 100 2.32 10.30 18.19
CA VAL A 100 1.81 9.56 19.36
C VAL A 100 2.67 9.89 20.57
N SER A 101 2.11 10.62 21.53
CA SER A 101 2.83 11.14 22.71
C SER A 101 3.52 10.07 23.57
N SER A 102 3.02 8.83 23.56
CA SER A 102 3.61 7.68 24.28
C SER A 102 3.95 6.55 23.31
N TRP A 103 4.59 6.91 22.18
CA TRP A 103 5.07 5.94 21.19
C TRP A 103 5.87 4.83 21.86
N ARG A 104 5.52 3.58 21.55
CA ARG A 104 6.31 2.41 21.91
C ARG A 104 7.10 1.99 20.69
N ALA A 105 8.41 1.91 20.86
CA ALA A 105 9.32 1.53 19.79
C ALA A 105 8.97 0.13 19.27
N LEU A 106 8.89 0.01 17.96
CA LEU A 106 8.62 -1.22 17.22
C LEU A 106 9.90 -2.06 17.19
N ASN A 107 9.83 -3.32 17.62
CA ASN A 107 11.04 -4.16 17.68
C ASN A 107 11.48 -4.65 16.29
N ASN A 108 12.76 -4.44 15.92
CA ASN A 108 13.31 -4.85 14.62
C ASN A 108 13.38 -6.39 14.43
N SER A 109 13.42 -7.14 15.53
CA SER A 109 13.45 -8.62 15.53
C SER A 109 12.06 -9.27 15.64
N GLY A 110 11.02 -8.48 15.36
CA GLY A 110 9.62 -8.91 15.39
C GLY A 110 8.84 -8.35 16.57
N ASP A 111 7.59 -8.00 16.29
CA ASP A 111 6.66 -7.40 17.22
C ASP A 111 5.21 -7.65 16.77
N LEU A 112 4.26 -7.06 17.49
CA LEU A 112 2.85 -7.01 17.13
C LEU A 112 2.37 -5.57 17.21
N ILE A 113 1.82 -5.06 16.10
CA ILE A 113 1.10 -3.79 16.07
C ILE A 113 -0.39 -4.10 16.23
N LEU A 114 -1.06 -3.44 17.18
CA LEU A 114 -2.50 -3.53 17.39
C LEU A 114 -3.13 -2.16 17.29
N LEU A 115 -4.21 -2.06 16.53
CA LEU A 115 -5.11 -0.92 16.56
C LEU A 115 -6.38 -1.32 17.30
N LEU A 116 -6.65 -0.67 18.43
CA LEU A 116 -7.83 -0.93 19.24
C LEU A 116 -8.85 0.21 19.11
N THR A 117 -10.11 -0.20 19.00
CA THR A 117 -11.28 0.69 19.13
C THR A 117 -11.43 1.21 20.57
N PRO A 118 -12.26 2.26 20.80
CA PRO A 118 -12.55 2.77 22.14
C PRO A 118 -13.10 1.73 23.12
N ASP A 119 -13.80 0.71 22.61
CA ASP A 119 -14.34 -0.40 23.41
C ASP A 119 -13.32 -1.52 23.65
N SER A 120 -12.02 -1.27 23.35
CA SER A 120 -10.93 -2.24 23.47
C SER A 120 -11.07 -3.48 22.58
N ILE A 121 -11.84 -3.38 21.50
CA ILE A 121 -11.92 -4.41 20.45
C ILE A 121 -10.76 -4.19 19.48
N VAL A 122 -10.08 -5.27 19.10
CA VAL A 122 -9.06 -5.25 18.04
C VAL A 122 -9.73 -4.89 16.72
N ALA A 123 -9.40 -3.71 16.21
CA ALA A 123 -9.78 -3.29 14.88
C ALA A 123 -8.88 -4.01 13.86
N ASP A 124 -7.57 -3.88 14.02
CA ASP A 124 -6.59 -4.51 13.13
C ASP A 124 -5.34 -4.93 13.90
N SER A 125 -4.59 -5.88 13.34
CA SER A 125 -3.38 -6.43 13.94
C SER A 125 -2.35 -6.83 12.92
N VAL A 126 -1.08 -6.57 13.21
CA VAL A 126 0.05 -6.85 12.32
C VAL A 126 1.19 -7.47 13.13
N PRO A 127 1.25 -8.80 13.24
CA PRO A 127 2.43 -9.50 13.72
C PRO A 127 3.49 -9.51 12.61
N TYR A 128 4.73 -9.21 12.97
CA TYR A 128 5.86 -9.35 12.05
C TYR A 128 7.06 -9.95 12.80
N SER A 129 7.97 -10.59 12.06
CA SER A 129 9.09 -11.35 12.65
C SER A 129 10.46 -10.69 12.43
N SER A 130 10.54 -9.70 11.55
CA SER A 130 11.78 -9.02 11.19
C SER A 130 11.50 -7.76 10.38
N THR A 131 12.45 -6.84 10.39
CA THR A 131 12.49 -5.65 9.52
C THR A 131 13.52 -5.82 8.41
N ASN A 132 13.49 -4.92 7.42
CA ASN A 132 14.45 -4.91 6.30
C ASN A 132 15.60 -3.91 6.50
N GLY A 133 15.50 -3.00 7.47
CA GLY A 133 16.41 -1.86 7.62
C GLY A 133 16.34 -0.89 6.43
N GLY A 134 17.27 0.05 6.37
CA GLY A 134 17.47 0.91 5.20
C GLY A 134 16.28 1.80 4.82
N ASN A 135 15.43 2.18 5.79
CA ASN A 135 14.19 2.94 5.54
C ASN A 135 13.18 2.21 4.63
N ILE A 136 13.23 0.88 4.58
CA ILE A 136 12.27 0.08 3.81
C ILE A 136 11.10 -0.28 4.72
N SER A 137 9.93 0.26 4.41
CA SER A 137 8.69 -0.06 5.10
C SER A 137 8.16 -1.44 4.70
N TRP A 138 7.27 -1.97 5.53
CA TRP A 138 6.43 -3.11 5.19
C TRP A 138 5.06 -2.63 4.79
N GLU A 139 4.58 -3.10 3.64
CA GLU A 139 3.33 -2.69 3.01
C GLU A 139 2.35 -3.85 2.95
N ARG A 140 1.08 -3.56 3.24
CA ARG A 140 -0.04 -4.49 3.03
C ARG A 140 -0.33 -4.66 1.54
N ILE A 141 -0.49 -5.90 1.10
CA ILE A 141 -0.72 -6.26 -0.30
C ILE A 141 -2.19 -6.08 -0.70
N SER A 142 -3.11 -6.47 0.18
CA SER A 142 -4.55 -6.54 -0.08
C SER A 142 -5.34 -6.08 1.15
N PHE A 143 -6.38 -5.27 0.92
CA PHE A 143 -7.30 -4.84 1.97
C PHE A 143 -8.40 -5.87 2.26
N ASP A 144 -8.58 -6.84 1.35
CA ASP A 144 -9.52 -7.94 1.52
C ASP A 144 -8.95 -9.05 2.43
N ASP A 145 -7.62 -9.10 2.52
CA ASP A 145 -6.90 -10.07 3.34
C ASP A 145 -6.58 -9.49 4.72
N PRO A 146 -6.60 -10.29 5.80
CA PRO A 146 -6.35 -9.78 7.14
C PRO A 146 -4.92 -9.25 7.33
N GLY A 147 -4.77 -8.24 8.19
CA GLY A 147 -3.45 -7.72 8.58
C GLY A 147 -2.59 -8.73 9.34
N TRP A 148 -3.20 -9.71 10.00
CA TRP A 148 -2.45 -10.69 10.80
C TRP A 148 -1.82 -11.81 9.97
N GLU A 149 -2.16 -11.88 8.70
CA GLU A 149 -1.65 -12.88 7.77
C GLU A 149 -0.33 -12.40 7.18
N SER A 150 0.79 -13.01 7.58
CA SER A 150 2.14 -12.62 7.13
C SER A 150 2.31 -12.62 5.61
N SER A 151 1.56 -13.48 4.90
CA SER A 151 1.60 -13.53 3.44
C SER A 151 1.00 -12.30 2.76
N ASN A 152 0.21 -11.49 3.49
CA ASN A 152 -0.38 -10.22 3.03
C ASN A 152 0.55 -9.01 3.21
N TRP A 153 1.82 -9.24 3.57
CA TRP A 153 2.80 -8.19 3.74
C TRP A 153 4.03 -8.42 2.88
N HIS A 154 4.60 -7.32 2.40
CA HIS A 154 5.83 -7.32 1.62
C HIS A 154 6.60 -6.02 1.88
N PRO A 155 7.95 -6.05 1.89
CA PRO A 155 8.75 -4.83 1.90
C PRO A 155 8.40 -3.92 0.71
N SER A 156 8.44 -2.61 0.89
CA SER A 156 8.17 -1.67 -0.20
C SER A 156 9.03 -1.95 -1.43
N LEU A 157 8.41 -1.86 -2.59
CA LEU A 157 9.04 -1.86 -3.91
C LEU A 157 9.14 -0.44 -4.51
N ASP A 158 8.65 0.59 -3.80
CA ASP A 158 8.84 1.98 -4.21
C ASP A 158 10.34 2.32 -4.13
N ILE A 159 10.82 3.12 -5.08
CA ILE A 159 12.22 3.56 -5.13
C ILE A 159 12.60 4.41 -3.91
N THR A 160 11.62 5.05 -3.26
CA THR A 160 11.81 5.78 -2.01
C THR A 160 11.81 4.88 -0.77
N GLY A 161 11.60 3.57 -0.93
CA GLY A 161 11.56 2.58 0.16
C GLY A 161 10.26 2.56 0.97
N SER A 162 9.30 3.43 0.64
CA SER A 162 8.00 3.52 1.34
C SER A 162 7.01 4.38 0.54
N THR A 163 5.72 4.29 0.87
CA THR A 163 4.61 4.97 0.19
C THR A 163 3.67 5.78 1.10
N PRO A 164 4.15 6.52 2.12
CA PRO A 164 3.26 7.22 3.05
C PRO A 164 2.35 8.22 2.34
N GLY A 165 1.06 8.11 2.61
CA GLY A 165 -0.04 8.89 2.06
C GLY A 165 -0.49 8.46 0.66
N ARG A 166 0.06 7.36 0.12
CA ARG A 166 -0.17 6.86 -1.24
C ARG A 166 -0.64 5.40 -1.21
N VAL A 167 -0.98 4.88 -2.39
CA VAL A 167 -1.25 3.44 -2.55
C VAL A 167 0.07 2.69 -2.46
N ASN A 168 0.08 1.63 -1.65
CA ASN A 168 1.22 0.72 -1.50
C ASN A 168 1.77 0.24 -2.85
N SER A 169 3.08 0.22 -2.98
CA SER A 169 3.79 -0.27 -4.16
C SER A 169 3.52 -1.75 -4.47
N VAL A 170 3.11 -2.53 -3.46
CA VAL A 170 2.76 -3.95 -3.58
C VAL A 170 1.26 -4.22 -3.73
N TYR A 171 0.44 -3.16 -3.77
CA TYR A 171 -1.01 -3.28 -3.90
C TYR A 171 -1.39 -3.94 -5.23
N GLY A 172 -2.32 -4.91 -5.18
CA GLY A 172 -2.70 -5.73 -6.35
C GLY A 172 -1.96 -7.07 -6.44
N GLY A 173 -0.91 -7.24 -5.64
CA GLY A 173 -0.34 -8.53 -5.27
C GLY A 173 0.43 -9.28 -6.36
N PHE A 174 0.58 -10.57 -6.11
CA PHE A 174 1.54 -11.44 -6.78
C PHE A 174 0.88 -12.73 -7.27
N PRO A 175 0.22 -12.72 -8.44
CA PRO A 175 -0.42 -13.91 -9.02
C PRO A 175 0.62 -14.98 -9.40
N SER A 176 0.20 -16.23 -9.56
CA SER A 176 1.10 -17.33 -9.89
C SER A 176 1.67 -17.29 -11.31
N GLY A 177 1.05 -16.53 -12.22
CA GLY A 177 1.42 -16.44 -13.62
C GLY A 177 1.98 -15.08 -13.99
N PHE A 178 2.80 -15.05 -15.04
CA PHE A 178 3.23 -13.82 -15.69
C PHE A 178 2.31 -13.47 -16.86
N LYS A 179 1.89 -12.21 -16.94
CA LYS A 179 1.17 -11.68 -18.09
C LYS A 179 1.49 -10.20 -18.28
N LEU A 180 1.84 -9.83 -19.50
CA LEU A 180 2.05 -8.45 -19.90
C LEU A 180 1.00 -8.08 -20.97
N SER A 181 0.39 -6.91 -20.81
CA SER A 181 -0.56 -6.37 -21.79
C SER A 181 -0.44 -4.86 -21.89
N LEU A 182 -0.65 -4.32 -23.09
CA LEU A 182 -0.69 -2.87 -23.30
C LEU A 182 -2.13 -2.39 -23.15
N VAL A 183 -2.36 -1.50 -22.19
CA VAL A 183 -3.66 -0.85 -21.97
C VAL A 183 -3.88 0.22 -23.04
N SER A 184 -2.82 0.98 -23.37
CA SER A 184 -2.77 1.84 -24.56
C SER A 184 -1.78 1.28 -25.57
N LYS A 185 -2.17 1.23 -26.84
CA LYS A 185 -1.28 0.84 -27.95
C LYS A 185 -0.63 2.04 -28.65
N LEU A 186 -1.08 3.25 -28.31
CA LEU A 186 -0.60 4.49 -28.84
C LEU A 186 -0.04 5.33 -27.70
N ILE A 187 1.10 5.96 -27.96
CA ILE A 187 1.72 6.98 -27.12
C ILE A 187 2.02 8.21 -28.00
N SER A 188 1.84 9.40 -27.46
CA SER A 188 2.12 10.71 -28.06
C SER A 188 2.78 11.60 -27.01
N PRO A 189 4.06 11.35 -26.70
CA PRO A 189 4.72 12.01 -25.58
C PRO A 189 4.77 13.53 -25.71
N GLY A 190 4.59 14.24 -24.59
CA GLY A 190 4.68 15.71 -24.54
C GLY A 190 3.53 16.44 -25.25
N CYS A 191 2.46 15.74 -25.64
CA CYS A 191 1.28 16.37 -26.24
C CYS A 191 0.43 17.13 -25.22
N GLY A 192 0.53 16.80 -23.93
CA GLY A 192 -0.27 17.37 -22.84
C GLY A 192 -1.75 16.98 -22.84
N TYR A 193 -2.14 15.96 -23.61
CA TYR A 193 -3.52 15.46 -23.72
C TYR A 193 -3.54 13.93 -23.77
N GLU A 194 -4.48 13.33 -24.52
CA GLU A 194 -4.62 11.87 -24.64
C GLU A 194 -3.33 11.21 -25.14
N HIS A 195 -3.05 10.02 -24.58
CA HIS A 195 -1.91 9.17 -24.92
C HIS A 195 -0.53 9.73 -24.57
N GLU A 196 -0.41 10.67 -23.63
CA GLU A 196 0.90 11.19 -23.20
C GLU A 196 1.86 10.08 -22.71
N TYR A 197 1.32 9.01 -22.10
CA TYR A 197 2.08 7.88 -21.60
C TYR A 197 1.59 6.54 -22.20
N LEU A 198 2.53 5.62 -22.43
CA LEU A 198 2.23 4.22 -22.68
C LEU A 198 1.81 3.57 -21.37
N LYS A 199 0.64 2.94 -21.34
CA LYS A 199 0.13 2.23 -20.16
C LYS A 199 0.33 0.73 -20.33
N ILE A 200 1.10 0.14 -19.42
CA ILE A 200 1.52 -1.26 -19.43
C ILE A 200 0.91 -1.93 -18.20
N LYS A 201 0.09 -2.95 -18.41
CA LYS A 201 -0.45 -3.77 -17.32
C LYS A 201 0.38 -5.05 -17.20
N ILE A 202 0.91 -5.27 -16.00
CA ILE A 202 1.75 -6.41 -15.64
C ILE A 202 1.05 -7.20 -14.54
N GLU A 203 0.94 -8.52 -14.74
CA GLU A 203 0.66 -9.51 -13.70
C GLU A 203 1.97 -10.30 -13.52
N ILE A 204 2.56 -10.27 -12.33
CA ILE A 204 3.89 -10.84 -12.08
C ILE A 204 3.93 -11.60 -10.74
N PRO A 205 4.53 -12.82 -10.69
CA PRO A 205 4.69 -13.55 -9.45
C PRO A 205 5.62 -12.89 -8.44
N ARG A 206 5.49 -13.30 -7.18
CA ARG A 206 6.30 -12.80 -6.06
C ARG A 206 7.78 -13.09 -6.32
N GLU A 207 8.65 -12.19 -5.88
CA GLU A 207 10.11 -12.33 -5.96
C GLU A 207 10.66 -12.52 -7.38
N CYS A 208 9.98 -11.94 -8.38
CA CYS A 208 10.45 -11.95 -9.76
C CYS A 208 11.01 -10.60 -10.17
N TYR A 209 12.05 -10.64 -11.00
CA TYR A 209 12.63 -9.46 -11.66
C TYR A 209 12.18 -9.42 -13.12
N LEU A 210 11.81 -8.24 -13.60
CA LEU A 210 11.36 -8.02 -14.97
C LEU A 210 12.36 -7.13 -15.72
N THR A 211 12.77 -7.61 -16.89
CA THR A 211 13.38 -6.78 -17.93
C THR A 211 12.38 -6.60 -19.07
N LEU A 212 12.07 -5.34 -19.42
CA LEU A 212 11.19 -5.00 -20.53
C LEU A 212 11.96 -4.21 -21.58
N ASP A 213 12.40 -4.92 -22.62
CA ASP A 213 13.11 -4.35 -23.75
C ASP A 213 12.14 -3.98 -24.89
N VAL A 214 12.36 -2.81 -25.49
CA VAL A 214 11.65 -2.33 -26.68
C VAL A 214 12.57 -2.49 -27.88
N TYR A 215 12.04 -3.07 -28.96
CA TYR A 215 12.78 -3.34 -30.19
C TYR A 215 12.16 -2.60 -31.37
N SER A 216 12.94 -2.37 -32.43
CA SER A 216 12.41 -1.98 -33.73
C SER A 216 11.83 -3.20 -34.47
N LEU A 217 11.08 -2.95 -35.55
CA LEU A 217 10.57 -4.03 -36.43
C LEU A 217 11.69 -4.85 -37.09
N GLU A 218 12.89 -4.29 -37.21
CA GLU A 218 14.10 -4.97 -37.69
C GLU A 218 14.79 -5.81 -36.59
N GLY A 219 14.27 -5.80 -35.35
CA GLY A 219 14.79 -6.56 -34.22
C GLY A 219 15.96 -5.89 -33.50
N HIS A 220 16.20 -4.60 -33.72
CA HIS A 220 17.24 -3.86 -33.01
C HIS A 220 16.70 -3.36 -31.67
N LYS A 221 17.43 -3.59 -30.57
CA LYS A 221 17.02 -3.04 -29.28
C LYS A 221 17.12 -1.52 -29.30
N LEU A 222 16.02 -0.86 -28.94
CA LEU A 222 15.93 0.60 -28.85
C LEU A 222 16.19 1.08 -27.43
N LEU A 223 15.55 0.46 -26.44
CA LEU A 223 15.71 0.79 -25.03
C LEU A 223 15.20 -0.32 -24.12
N THR A 224 15.42 -0.13 -22.82
CA THR A 224 14.94 -0.97 -21.74
C THR A 224 14.07 -0.08 -20.83
N ILE A 225 12.79 -0.42 -20.66
CA ILE A 225 11.83 0.30 -19.80
C ILE A 225 12.03 -0.09 -18.34
N PHE A 226 12.13 -1.40 -18.08
CA PHE A 226 12.45 -1.98 -16.78
C PHE A 226 13.71 -2.81 -16.96
N ASP A 227 14.70 -2.66 -16.08
CA ASP A 227 15.97 -3.39 -16.15
C ASP A 227 16.18 -4.16 -14.84
N GLU A 228 16.02 -5.49 -14.90
CA GLU A 228 16.09 -6.40 -13.75
C GLU A 228 15.33 -5.85 -12.52
N GLN A 229 14.14 -5.28 -12.74
CA GLN A 229 13.40 -4.59 -11.70
C GLN A 229 12.37 -5.51 -11.04
N MET A 230 12.35 -5.53 -9.70
CA MET A 230 11.29 -6.20 -8.96
C MET A 230 10.03 -5.32 -8.93
N LEU A 231 8.90 -5.89 -9.33
CA LEU A 231 7.63 -5.17 -9.49
C LEU A 231 6.51 -5.99 -8.85
N ALA A 232 5.45 -5.31 -8.43
CA ALA A 232 4.16 -5.94 -8.12
C ALA A 232 3.27 -5.98 -9.36
N SER A 233 2.11 -6.64 -9.25
CA SER A 233 1.12 -6.59 -10.33
C SER A 233 0.41 -5.24 -10.32
N GLY A 234 0.29 -4.61 -11.49
CA GLY A 234 -0.28 -3.27 -11.57
C GLY A 234 -0.24 -2.67 -12.97
N GLU A 235 -0.63 -1.40 -13.05
CA GLU A 235 -0.49 -0.58 -14.25
C GLU A 235 0.69 0.38 -14.09
N TYR A 236 1.59 0.36 -15.05
CA TYR A 236 2.79 1.18 -15.12
C TYR A 236 2.73 2.09 -16.33
N THR A 237 3.37 3.26 -16.23
CA THR A 237 3.43 4.23 -17.32
C THR A 237 4.85 4.43 -17.82
N TYR A 238 5.00 4.57 -19.13
CA TYR A 238 6.25 4.93 -19.78
C TYR A 238 6.05 6.21 -20.61
N ASP A 239 6.98 7.17 -20.48
CA ASP A 239 6.86 8.53 -21.04
C ASP A 239 7.41 8.67 -22.46
N GLY A 240 7.83 7.56 -23.09
CA GLY A 240 8.35 7.57 -24.45
C GLY A 240 9.81 8.03 -24.58
N ARG A 241 10.52 8.27 -23.48
CA ARG A 241 11.93 8.70 -23.52
C ARG A 241 12.94 7.56 -23.39
N THR A 242 14.03 7.66 -24.13
CA THR A 242 15.23 6.83 -23.99
C THR A 242 16.01 7.23 -22.73
N SER A 243 17.02 6.43 -22.36
CA SER A 243 17.87 6.69 -21.19
C SER A 243 18.66 8.01 -21.25
N ASP A 244 18.88 8.57 -22.44
CA ASP A 244 19.46 9.90 -22.65
C ASP A 244 18.42 11.05 -22.64
N GLY A 245 17.16 10.75 -22.29
CA GLY A 245 16.08 11.72 -22.11
C GLY A 245 15.43 12.22 -23.40
N LYS A 246 15.77 11.64 -24.56
CA LYS A 246 15.15 11.98 -25.84
C LYS A 246 13.91 11.15 -26.07
N TYR A 247 12.92 11.69 -26.78
CA TYR A 247 11.81 10.87 -27.23
C TYR A 247 12.27 9.88 -28.30
N LEU A 248 11.67 8.68 -28.27
CA LEU A 248 11.70 7.77 -29.41
C LEU A 248 11.20 8.49 -30.66
N GLU A 249 11.74 8.09 -31.80
CA GLU A 249 11.24 8.58 -33.08
C GLU A 249 9.77 8.17 -33.29
N VAL A 250 9.11 8.78 -34.27
CA VAL A 250 7.75 8.37 -34.61
C VAL A 250 7.83 7.06 -35.38
N GLY A 251 7.22 6.00 -34.86
CA GLY A 251 7.28 4.68 -35.49
C GLY A 251 6.42 3.63 -34.80
N MET A 252 6.45 2.43 -35.38
CA MET A 252 5.95 1.21 -34.74
C MET A 252 7.14 0.44 -34.15
N TYR A 253 6.96 -0.04 -32.93
CA TYR A 253 7.95 -0.71 -32.10
C TYR A 253 7.33 -1.97 -31.50
#